data_AF-A0A812HID1-F1
#
_entry.id   AF-A0A812HID1-F1
#
_cell.length_a   1.000
_cell.length_b   1.000
_cell.length_c   1.000
_cell.angle_alpha   90.00
_cell.angle_beta   90.00
_cell.angle_gamma   90.00
#
_symmetry.space_group_name_H-M   'P 1'
#
loop_
_entity.id
_entity.type
_entity.pdbx_description
1 polymer ?
#
loop_
_entity_poly.entity_id
_entity_poly.type
_entity_poly.pdbx_seq_one_letter_code
_entity_poly.pdbx_strand_id
1 'polypeptide(L)'
;MWVALIGAAYTTGLKRHLAIDLLTMKLQGKRKLINEIVIQIAIALFSYVVLVHGGTQLALKTLATGQLTPALGLEMGYIYFCLPISGALMIFYSAVFAFDRVKQLTSGEALLTDTQLD
;
A
#
# COMPACT_ATOMS: atom_id res chain seq x y z
N MET A 1 5.09 8.80 -15.51
CA MET A 1 4.29 9.08 -14.30
C MET A 1 3.32 7.94 -13.98
N TRP A 2 2.26 7.71 -14.76
CA TRP A 2 1.28 6.61 -14.57
C TRP A 2 1.88 5.21 -14.45
N VAL A 3 2.83 4.84 -15.32
CA VAL A 3 3.51 3.53 -15.26
C VAL A 3 4.31 3.37 -13.97
N ALA A 4 4.89 4.45 -13.43
CA ALA A 4 5.60 4.42 -12.16
C ALA A 4 4.62 4.26 -10.97
N LEU A 5 3.46 4.91 -11.02
CA LEU A 5 2.41 4.80 -9.99
C LEU A 5 1.70 3.44 -10.00
N ILE A 6 1.41 2.90 -11.18
CA ILE A 6 0.86 1.55 -11.33
C ILE A 6 1.92 0.51 -10.95
N GLY A 7 3.18 0.73 -11.35
CA GLY A 7 4.31 -0.10 -10.95
C GLY A 7 4.53 -0.11 -9.44
N ALA A 8 4.39 1.03 -8.76
CA ALA A 8 4.48 1.13 -7.31
C ALA A 8 3.31 0.42 -6.59
N ALA A 9 2.07 0.56 -7.08
CA ALA A 9 0.94 -0.19 -6.55
C ALA A 9 1.14 -1.72 -6.74
N TYR A 10 1.67 -2.12 -7.89
CA TYR A 10 1.96 -3.51 -8.20
C TYR A 10 3.07 -4.10 -7.32
N THR A 11 4.18 -3.38 -7.10
CA THR A 11 5.25 -3.85 -6.20
C THR A 11 4.81 -3.93 -4.75
N THR A 12 3.93 -3.03 -4.30
CA THR A 12 3.27 -3.13 -2.99
C THR A 12 2.40 -4.38 -2.90
N GLY A 13 1.63 -4.70 -3.95
CA GLY A 13 0.87 -5.95 -4.05
C GLY A 13 1.75 -7.22 -4.10
N LEU A 14 3.00 -7.12 -4.55
CA LEU A 14 3.94 -8.25 -4.63
C LEU A 14 4.67 -8.58 -3.32
N LYS A 15 4.30 -8.00 -2.17
CA LYS A 15 5.05 -8.14 -0.89
C LYS A 15 6.52 -7.72 -1.00
N ARG A 16 6.94 -7.02 -2.06
CA ARG A 16 8.37 -6.68 -2.28
C ARG A 16 8.86 -5.51 -1.44
N HIS A 17 8.33 -5.35 -0.23
CA HIS A 17 8.94 -4.51 0.79
C HIS A 17 10.16 -5.22 1.37
N LEU A 18 11.18 -5.44 0.53
CA LEU A 18 12.45 -6.08 0.89
C LEU A 18 13.05 -5.49 2.17
N ALA A 19 12.95 -4.16 2.34
CA ALA A 19 13.43 -3.49 3.54
C ALA A 19 12.64 -3.84 4.82
N ILE A 20 11.33 -4.09 4.69
CA ILE A 20 10.46 -4.47 5.81
C ILE A 20 10.66 -5.94 6.20
N ASP A 21 10.89 -6.80 5.21
CA ASP A 21 11.28 -8.20 5.46
C ASP A 21 12.61 -8.27 6.22
N LEU A 22 13.61 -7.47 5.84
CA LEU A 22 14.89 -7.36 6.57
C LEU A 22 14.73 -6.89 8.02
N LEU A 23 13.81 -5.94 8.29
CA LEU A 23 13.56 -5.44 9.63
C LEU A 23 12.84 -6.47 10.53
N THR A 24 11.94 -7.24 9.92
CA THR A 24 11.14 -8.28 10.59
C THR A 24 11.88 -9.61 10.72
N MET A 25 12.93 -9.85 9.94
CA MET A 25 13.81 -11.04 10.06
C MET A 25 14.53 -11.13 11.41
N LYS A 26 14.75 -10.00 12.11
CA LYS A 26 15.32 -10.00 13.47
C LYS A 26 14.31 -10.25 14.58
N LEU A 27 13.01 -10.27 14.27
CA LEU A 27 11.94 -10.53 15.24
C LEU A 27 11.39 -11.95 15.03
N GLN A 28 11.29 -12.72 16.12
CA GLN A 28 10.73 -14.07 16.10
C GLN A 28 9.31 -14.11 16.68
N GLY A 29 8.51 -15.07 16.20
CA GLY A 29 7.17 -15.38 16.70
C GLY A 29 6.14 -14.24 16.56
N LYS A 30 5.30 -14.08 17.59
CA LYS A 30 4.13 -13.18 17.59
C LYS A 30 4.49 -11.69 17.41
N ARG A 31 5.67 -11.27 17.86
CA ARG A 31 6.13 -9.86 17.73
C ARG A 31 6.36 -9.45 16.28
N LYS A 32 6.82 -10.38 15.45
CA LYS A 32 7.02 -10.16 14.00
C LYS A 32 5.70 -9.85 13.30
N LEU A 33 4.69 -10.69 13.55
CA LEU A 33 3.35 -10.55 12.98
C LEU A 33 2.67 -9.23 13.39
N ILE A 34 2.80 -8.83 14.66
CA ILE A 34 2.26 -7.54 15.13
C ILE A 34 2.94 -6.37 14.39
N ASN A 35 4.27 -6.39 14.24
CA ASN A 35 4.99 -5.34 13.54
C ASN A 35 4.58 -5.26 12.06
N GLU A 36 4.44 -6.40 11.38
CA GLU A 36 3.95 -6.45 10.00
C GLU A 36 2.56 -5.83 9.86
N ILE A 37 1.64 -6.10 10.79
CA ILE A 37 0.29 -5.50 10.79
C ILE A 37 0.36 -3.98 10.98
N VAL A 38 1.17 -3.50 11.93
CA VAL A 38 1.34 -2.05 12.18
C VAL A 38 1.85 -1.35 10.93
N ILE A 39 2.83 -1.94 10.24
CA ILE A 39 3.37 -1.40 9.00
C ILE A 39 2.31 -1.34 7.90
N GLN A 40 1.52 -2.41 7.72
CA GLN A 40 0.42 -2.42 6.74
C GLN A 40 -0.62 -1.34 7.01
N ILE A 41 -0.97 -1.12 8.29
CA ILE A 41 -1.89 -0.04 8.70
C ILE A 41 -1.27 1.34 8.36
N ALA A 42 0.01 1.54 8.65
CA ALA A 42 0.70 2.78 8.33
C ALA A 42 0.73 3.07 6.82
N ILE A 43 1.01 2.05 5.99
CA ILE A 43 0.99 2.17 4.53
C ILE A 43 -0.42 2.47 4.02
N ALA A 44 -1.45 1.79 4.54
CA ALA A 44 -2.83 2.05 4.17
C ALA A 44 -3.24 3.49 4.50
N LEU A 45 -2.88 3.97 5.70
CA LEU A 45 -3.21 5.32 6.15
C LEU A 45 -2.47 6.40 5.34
N PHE A 46 -1.18 6.20 5.07
CA PHE A 46 -0.40 7.06 4.20
C PHE A 46 -0.98 7.10 2.78
N SER A 47 -1.33 5.94 2.22
CA SER A 47 -1.93 5.84 0.89
C SER A 47 -3.27 6.58 0.82
N TYR A 48 -4.10 6.46 1.85
CA TYR A 48 -5.38 7.16 1.92
C TYR A 48 -5.19 8.68 1.96
N VAL A 49 -4.33 9.20 2.83
CA VAL A 49 -4.15 10.65 2.97
C VAL A 49 -3.44 11.24 1.74
N VAL A 50 -2.38 10.61 1.27
CA VAL A 50 -1.53 11.19 0.22
C VAL A 50 -2.05 10.89 -1.18
N LEU A 51 -2.34 9.62 -1.49
CA LEU A 51 -2.71 9.22 -2.85
C LEU A 51 -4.20 9.41 -3.13
N VAL A 52 -5.07 9.06 -2.17
CA VAL A 52 -6.51 9.23 -2.36
C VAL A 52 -6.90 10.68 -2.13
N HIS A 53 -6.69 11.23 -0.94
CA HIS A 53 -7.13 12.59 -0.64
C HIS A 53 -6.28 13.65 -1.38
N GLY A 54 -4.96 13.56 -1.27
CA GLY A 54 -4.04 14.47 -1.97
C GLY A 54 -4.12 14.33 -3.49
N GLY A 55 -4.16 13.10 -4.02
CA GLY A 55 -4.28 12.86 -5.46
C GLY A 55 -5.61 13.33 -6.05
N THR A 56 -6.73 13.16 -5.34
CA THR A 56 -8.03 13.68 -5.79
C THR A 56 -8.07 15.20 -5.77
N GLN A 57 -7.56 15.85 -4.72
CA GLN A 57 -7.48 17.32 -4.68
C GLN A 57 -6.60 17.86 -5.81
N LEU A 58 -5.47 17.20 -6.09
CA LEU A 58 -4.61 17.57 -7.21
C LEU A 58 -5.34 17.43 -8.54
N ALA A 59 -5.99 16.29 -8.79
CA ALA A 59 -6.75 16.04 -10.01
C ALA A 59 -7.85 17.09 -10.23
N LEU A 60 -8.62 17.42 -9.18
CA LEU A 60 -9.68 18.43 -9.23
C LEU A 60 -9.13 19.84 -9.45
N LYS A 61 -8.02 20.21 -8.78
CA LYS A 61 -7.38 21.52 -9.00
C LYS A 61 -6.83 21.65 -10.42
N THR A 62 -6.23 20.59 -10.96
CA THR A 62 -5.73 20.58 -12.33
C THR A 62 -6.87 20.65 -13.35
N LEU A 63 -8.00 20.00 -13.07
CA LEU A 63 -9.23 20.11 -13.87
C LEU A 63 -9.77 21.56 -13.84
N ALA A 64 -9.85 22.17 -12.66
CA ALA A 64 -10.34 23.54 -12.48
C ALA A 64 -9.43 24.61 -13.11
N THR A 65 -8.13 24.34 -13.22
CA THR A 65 -7.16 25.23 -13.89
C THR A 65 -7.27 25.15 -15.42
N GLY A 66 -8.01 24.18 -15.97
CA GLY A 66 -8.21 24.05 -17.42
C GLY A 66 -6.92 23.77 -18.21
N GLN A 67 -5.87 23.24 -17.56
CA GLN A 67 -4.61 22.94 -18.23
C GLN A 67 -4.80 21.78 -19.21
N LEU A 68 -4.85 22.13 -20.50
CA LEU A 68 -4.88 21.19 -21.60
C LEU A 68 -3.49 20.58 -21.81
N THR A 69 -3.44 19.28 -22.05
CA THR A 69 -2.23 18.59 -22.50
C THR A 69 -1.78 19.16 -23.86
N PRO A 70 -0.54 19.67 -24.01
CA PRO A 70 -0.04 20.21 -25.27
C PRO A 70 -0.03 19.18 -26.42
N ALA A 71 -0.05 17.88 -26.08
CA ALA A 71 0.09 16.78 -27.01
C ALA A 71 -1.23 16.03 -27.33
N LEU A 72 -2.27 16.14 -26.49
CA LEU A 72 -3.52 15.36 -26.63
C LEU A 72 -4.81 16.18 -26.59
N GLY A 73 -4.76 17.46 -26.18
CA GLY A 73 -5.96 18.30 -26.07
C GLY A 73 -6.96 17.87 -25.00
N LEU A 74 -6.56 16.94 -24.12
CA LEU A 74 -7.38 16.47 -22.99
C LEU A 74 -7.00 17.22 -21.71
N GLU A 75 -7.99 17.45 -20.86
CA GLU A 75 -7.79 18.03 -19.53
C GLU A 75 -6.90 17.11 -18.69
N MET A 76 -5.76 17.64 -18.21
CA MET A 76 -4.79 16.89 -17.41
C MET A 76 -5.41 16.27 -16.15
N GLY A 77 -6.54 16.79 -15.65
CA GLY A 77 -7.25 16.24 -14.50
C GLY A 77 -7.59 14.75 -14.63
N TYR A 78 -8.01 14.28 -15.81
CA TYR A 78 -8.30 12.86 -16.06
C TYR A 78 -7.09 11.95 -15.89
N ILE A 79 -5.91 12.46 -16.24
CA ILE A 79 -4.65 11.74 -16.09
C ILE A 79 -4.31 11.57 -14.61
N TYR A 80 -4.54 12.61 -13.80
CA TYR A 80 -4.25 12.59 -12.37
C TYR A 80 -5.21 11.71 -11.54
N PHE A 81 -6.38 11.31 -12.08
CA PHE A 81 -7.24 10.31 -11.42
C PHE A 81 -6.58 8.93 -11.28
N CYS A 82 -5.47 8.65 -11.99
CA CYS A 82 -4.70 7.44 -11.73
C CYS A 82 -4.09 7.39 -10.31
N LEU A 83 -3.86 8.55 -9.67
CA LEU A 83 -3.37 8.61 -8.29
C LEU A 83 -4.36 8.05 -7.27
N PRO A 84 -5.61 8.53 -7.18
CA PRO A 84 -6.58 7.96 -6.24
C PRO A 84 -6.91 6.50 -6.56
N ILE A 85 -6.91 6.10 -7.83
CA ILE A 85 -7.09 4.68 -8.21
C ILE A 85 -5.94 3.82 -7.69
N SER A 86 -4.69 4.25 -7.89
CA SER A 86 -3.50 3.57 -7.37
C SER A 86 -3.51 3.52 -5.83
N GLY A 87 -3.88 4.62 -5.18
CA GLY A 87 -4.05 4.68 -3.73
C GLY A 87 -5.11 3.71 -3.21
N ALA A 88 -6.26 3.61 -3.88
CA ALA A 88 -7.32 2.67 -3.53
C ALA A 88 -6.86 1.22 -3.66
N LEU A 89 -6.15 0.88 -4.74
CA LEU A 89 -5.56 -0.46 -4.90
C LEU A 89 -4.54 -0.77 -3.80
N MET A 90 -3.71 0.21 -3.43
CA MET A 90 -2.70 0.03 -2.39
C MET A 90 -3.33 -0.22 -1.02
N ILE A 91 -4.39 0.52 -0.67
CA ILE A 91 -5.20 0.28 0.54
C ILE A 91 -5.82 -1.12 0.51
N PHE A 92 -6.37 -1.54 -0.63
CA PHE A 92 -6.96 -2.86 -0.79
C PHE A 92 -5.94 -3.98 -0.52
N TYR A 93 -4.75 -3.91 -1.13
CA TYR A 93 -3.70 -4.89 -0.89
C TYR A 93 -3.23 -4.89 0.58
N SER A 94 -3.02 -3.71 1.17
CA SER A 94 -2.62 -3.62 2.57
C SER A 94 -3.68 -4.20 3.51
N ALA A 95 -4.97 -4.01 3.22
CA ALA A 95 -6.06 -4.61 3.99
C ALA A 95 -6.04 -6.14 3.89
N VAL A 96 -5.98 -6.69 2.67
CA VAL A 96 -5.92 -8.15 2.45
C VAL A 96 -4.75 -8.78 3.21
N PHE A 97 -3.59 -8.12 3.20
CA PHE A 97 -2.42 -8.62 3.89
C PHE A 97 -2.55 -8.53 5.41
N ALA A 98 -3.10 -7.44 5.92
CA ALA A 98 -3.39 -7.32 7.34
C ALA A 98 -4.33 -8.44 7.82
N PHE A 99 -5.37 -8.77 7.05
CA PHE A 99 -6.27 -9.88 7.35
C PHE A 99 -5.55 -11.23 7.36
N ASP A 100 -4.70 -11.53 6.38
CA ASP A 100 -3.91 -12.76 6.36
C ASP A 100 -3.00 -12.88 7.60
N ARG A 101 -2.37 -11.79 8.03
CA ARG A 101 -1.52 -11.77 9.23
C ARG A 101 -2.31 -11.91 10.52
N VAL A 102 -3.48 -11.28 10.63
CA VAL A 102 -4.39 -11.45 11.78
C VAL A 102 -4.88 -12.89 11.86
N LYS A 103 -5.19 -13.52 10.72
CA LYS A 103 -5.57 -14.94 10.67
C LYS A 103 -4.44 -15.84 11.14
N GLN A 104 -3.19 -15.60 10.71
CA GLN A 104 -2.02 -16.36 11.20
C GLN A 104 -1.78 -16.22 12.72
N LEU A 105 -2.00 -15.02 13.29
CA LEU A 105 -1.95 -14.82 14.74
C LEU A 105 -3.05 -15.59 15.48
N THR A 106 -4.24 -15.66 14.90
CA THR A 106 -5.43 -16.28 15.51
C THR A 106 -5.41 -17.80 15.38
N SER A 107 -4.88 -18.35 14.28
CA SER A 107 -4.79 -19.80 14.03
C SER A 107 -3.78 -20.54 14.92
N GLY A 108 -3.08 -19.86 15.84
CA GLY A 108 -2.21 -20.53 16.83
C GLY A 108 -0.91 -21.14 16.27
N GLU A 109 -0.68 -21.10 14.96
CA GLU A 109 0.51 -21.64 14.29
C GLU A 109 1.83 -21.02 14.80
N ALA A 110 1.78 -19.80 15.33
CA ALA A 110 2.93 -19.13 15.94
C ALA A 110 3.44 -19.80 17.23
N LEU A 111 2.65 -20.66 17.88
CA LEU A 111 3.07 -21.41 19.08
C LEU A 111 3.77 -22.74 18.73
N LEU A 112 3.55 -23.31 17.54
CA LEU A 112 4.13 -24.61 17.17
C LEU A 112 5.59 -24.53 16.74
N THR A 113 6.04 -23.36 16.26
CA THR A 113 7.44 -23.17 15.83
C THR A 113 8.40 -22.99 17.01
N ASP A 114 7.95 -22.36 18.11
CA ASP A 114 8.78 -22.18 19.31
C ASP A 114 8.97 -23.52 20.07
N THR A 115 7.98 -24.42 20.08
CA THR A 115 8.08 -25.71 20.80
C THR A 115 8.84 -26.81 20.03
N GLN A 116 9.27 -26.56 18.79
CA GLN A 116 10.05 -27.53 18.00
C GLN A 116 11.56 -27.22 17.96
N LEU A 117 11.99 -26.13 18.61
CA LEU A 117 13.40 -25.71 18.70
C LEU A 117 14.02 -25.90 20.10
N ASP A 118 13.26 -26.44 21.06
CA ASP A 118 13.73 -26.84 22.40
C ASP A 118 13.88 -28.37 22.51
#